data_AF-A0A7Y6Z6N6-F1
#
_entry.id   AF-A0A7Y6Z6N6-F1
#
_cell.length_a   1.000
_cell.length_b   1.000
_cell.length_c   1.000
_cell.angle_alpha   90.00
_cell.angle_beta   90.00
_cell.angle_gamma   90.00
#
_symmetry.space_group_name_H-M   'P 1'
#
loop_
_entity.id
_entity.type
_entity.pdbx_description
1 polymer ?
#
loop_
_entity_poly.entity_id
_entity_poly.type
_entity_poly.pdbx_seq_one_letter_code
_entity_poly.pdbx_strand_id
1 'polypeptide(L)'
;MASFVGTLDEFIKYINPRVKNVINGLSRAYKAEVGQCEHCGSVDAILEAAHVTGRERPVIIEEVLSDFINGEVITVDLDVFESRLITAHEPIDKIIKALCRPCHIQYDNSGNQPRTTSSVEGPEASQDEVNNCIVTNSDITNYLRENVPSLPSNVIVNLLSAEYCRRIFGVHFSVLKETPLNASIEELREYARINGYNRWSTQNPIIVNGRQFLVLTQWYEKNRTLFVKWKESR
;
A
#
# COMPACT_ATOMS: atom_id res chain seq x y z
N MET A 1 -6.29 -29.14 -12.20
CA MET A 1 -5.48 -27.92 -12.38
C MET A 1 -6.41 -26.81 -12.84
N ALA A 2 -6.19 -25.60 -12.36
CA ALA A 2 -7.05 -24.46 -12.70
C ALA A 2 -6.36 -23.64 -13.80
N SER A 3 -7.09 -23.37 -14.88
CA SER A 3 -6.62 -22.49 -15.96
C SER A 3 -7.34 -21.15 -15.86
N PHE A 4 -6.65 -20.07 -16.22
CA PHE A 4 -7.25 -18.78 -16.45
C PHE A 4 -7.51 -18.59 -17.94
N VAL A 5 -8.71 -18.13 -18.27
CA VAL A 5 -9.09 -17.69 -19.62
C VAL A 5 -9.77 -16.33 -19.48
N GLY A 6 -9.20 -15.29 -20.05
CA GLY A 6 -9.73 -13.93 -19.95
C GLY A 6 -8.74 -12.88 -20.40
N THR A 7 -9.07 -11.61 -20.14
CA THR A 7 -8.22 -10.47 -20.49
C THR A 7 -7.11 -10.22 -19.47
N LEU A 8 -6.12 -9.40 -19.81
CA LEU A 8 -5.07 -8.95 -18.87
C LEU A 8 -5.67 -8.22 -17.66
N ASP A 9 -6.69 -7.38 -17.87
CA ASP A 9 -7.36 -6.64 -16.79
C ASP A 9 -8.05 -7.58 -15.80
N GLU A 10 -8.72 -8.63 -16.31
CA GLU A 10 -9.32 -9.66 -15.47
C GLU A 10 -8.25 -10.47 -14.73
N PHE A 11 -7.14 -10.78 -15.38
CA PHE A 11 -6.02 -11.45 -14.73
C PHE A 11 -5.48 -10.60 -13.58
N ILE A 12 -5.23 -9.31 -13.82
CA ILE A 12 -4.77 -8.37 -12.78
C ILE A 12 -5.81 -8.24 -11.66
N LYS A 13 -7.10 -8.22 -11.98
CA LYS A 13 -8.16 -8.08 -10.98
C LYS A 13 -8.29 -9.31 -10.07
N TYR A 14 -8.25 -10.52 -10.65
CA TYR A 14 -8.57 -11.75 -9.94
C TYR A 14 -7.34 -12.55 -9.48
N ILE A 15 -6.25 -12.51 -10.23
CA ILE A 15 -5.05 -13.34 -9.99
C ILE A 15 -3.95 -12.57 -9.26
N ASN A 16 -3.85 -11.24 -9.43
CA ASN A 16 -2.81 -10.43 -8.78
C ASN A 16 -2.74 -10.56 -7.24
N PRO A 17 -3.86 -10.76 -6.50
CA PRO A 17 -3.78 -11.09 -5.07
C PRO A 17 -2.96 -12.37 -4.78
N ARG A 18 -3.07 -13.40 -5.64
CA ARG A 18 -2.27 -14.63 -5.54
C ARG A 18 -0.81 -14.36 -5.91
N VAL A 19 -0.56 -13.63 -7.00
CA VAL A 19 0.80 -13.19 -7.39
C VAL A 19 1.52 -12.51 -6.23
N LYS A 20 0.85 -11.57 -5.56
CA LYS A 20 1.39 -10.87 -4.39
C LYS A 20 1.80 -11.84 -3.28
N ASN A 21 1.00 -12.85 -2.99
CA ASN A 21 1.29 -13.82 -1.93
C ASN A 21 2.51 -14.69 -2.27
N VAL A 22 2.66 -15.10 -3.53
CA VAL A 22 3.82 -15.85 -4.01
C VAL A 22 5.10 -15.03 -3.84
N ILE A 23 5.12 -13.80 -4.35
CA ILE A 23 6.28 -12.90 -4.25
C ILE A 23 6.62 -12.55 -2.79
N ASN A 24 5.60 -12.36 -1.94
CA ASN A 24 5.80 -12.16 -0.50
C ASN A 24 6.48 -13.37 0.17
N GLY A 25 6.18 -14.58 -0.30
CA GLY A 25 6.85 -15.80 0.16
C GLY A 25 8.33 -15.80 -0.21
N LEU A 26 8.65 -15.55 -1.48
CA LEU A 26 10.02 -15.50 -2.00
C LEU A 26 10.85 -14.42 -1.30
N SER A 27 10.32 -13.19 -1.27
CA SER A 27 11.02 -12.04 -0.70
C SER A 27 11.19 -12.15 0.83
N ARG A 28 10.36 -12.92 1.54
CA ARG A 28 10.56 -13.14 2.98
C ARG A 28 11.85 -13.90 3.26
N ALA A 29 12.13 -14.96 2.50
CA ALA A 29 13.36 -15.73 2.65
C ALA A 29 14.58 -14.85 2.35
N TYR A 30 14.55 -14.12 1.24
CA TYR A 30 15.63 -13.21 0.85
C TYR A 30 15.91 -12.12 1.90
N LYS A 31 14.87 -11.46 2.42
CA LYS A 31 15.05 -10.42 3.46
C LYS A 31 15.64 -10.98 4.76
N ALA A 32 15.31 -12.22 5.12
CA ALA A 32 15.89 -12.88 6.28
C ALA A 32 17.37 -13.21 6.06
N GLU A 33 17.76 -13.55 4.84
CA GLU A 33 19.16 -13.79 4.45
C GLU A 33 19.98 -12.50 4.45
N VAL A 34 19.46 -11.43 3.84
CA VAL A 34 20.16 -10.13 3.79
C VAL A 34 20.31 -9.51 5.18
N GLY A 35 19.25 -9.57 6.00
CA GLY A 35 19.28 -9.15 7.41
C GLY A 35 19.46 -7.65 7.68
N GLN A 36 19.65 -6.83 6.64
CA GLN A 36 19.85 -5.39 6.75
C GLN A 36 19.28 -4.63 5.54
N CYS A 37 19.11 -3.33 5.67
CA CYS A 37 18.73 -2.48 4.54
C CYS A 37 19.89 -2.41 3.54
N GLU A 38 19.63 -2.75 2.27
CA GLU A 38 20.67 -2.72 1.23
C GLU A 38 21.09 -1.31 0.81
N HIS A 39 20.32 -0.27 1.17
CA HIS A 39 20.69 1.12 0.87
C HIS A 39 21.45 1.81 2.00
N CYS A 40 20.95 1.70 3.23
CA CYS A 40 21.52 2.43 4.37
C CYS A 40 22.23 1.54 5.39
N GLY A 41 22.21 0.22 5.22
CA GLY A 41 22.88 -0.74 6.12
C GLY A 41 22.19 -0.95 7.47
N SER A 42 21.00 -0.39 7.70
CA SER A 42 20.29 -0.53 8.97
C SER A 42 19.89 -1.99 9.24
N VAL A 43 20.33 -2.54 10.37
CA VAL A 43 20.01 -3.90 10.83
C VAL A 43 18.75 -3.97 11.71
N ASP A 44 18.43 -2.90 12.44
CA ASP A 44 17.30 -2.87 13.39
C ASP A 44 15.96 -2.47 12.73
N ALA A 45 15.96 -2.22 11.42
CA ALA A 45 14.79 -1.73 10.71
C ALA A 45 13.96 -2.88 10.12
N ILE A 46 12.63 -2.72 10.10
CA ILE A 46 11.75 -3.65 9.39
C ILE A 46 11.99 -3.51 7.89
N LEU A 47 12.38 -4.62 7.25
CA LEU A 47 12.67 -4.67 5.81
C LEU A 47 11.41 -4.94 4.98
N GLU A 48 11.23 -4.12 3.96
CA GLU A 48 10.25 -4.24 2.89
C GLU A 48 10.93 -4.75 1.61
N ALA A 49 10.14 -5.32 0.70
CA ALA A 49 10.61 -5.84 -0.57
C ALA A 49 10.25 -4.84 -1.67
N ALA A 50 11.26 -4.14 -2.18
CA ALA A 50 11.13 -3.19 -3.28
C ALA A 50 11.47 -3.87 -4.60
N HIS A 51 10.65 -3.73 -5.64
CA HIS A 51 11.04 -4.22 -6.97
C HIS A 51 12.07 -3.28 -7.59
N VAL A 52 13.09 -3.83 -8.24
CA VAL A 52 14.07 -3.04 -8.98
C VAL A 52 13.38 -2.31 -10.14
N THR A 53 13.73 -1.03 -10.37
CA THR A 53 13.16 -0.23 -11.46
C THR A 53 13.36 -0.90 -12.81
N GLY A 54 12.32 -0.95 -13.64
CA GLY A 54 12.28 -1.69 -14.90
C GLY A 54 12.01 -3.19 -14.76
N ARG A 55 11.88 -3.68 -13.52
CA ARG A 55 11.47 -5.04 -13.17
C ARG A 55 10.28 -4.97 -12.19
N GLU A 56 9.40 -4.00 -12.38
CA GLU A 56 8.20 -3.86 -11.57
C GLU A 56 7.31 -5.09 -11.75
N ARG A 57 6.54 -5.41 -10.71
CA ARG A 57 5.63 -6.57 -10.75
C ARG A 57 4.72 -6.60 -12.00
N PRO A 58 4.05 -5.51 -12.44
CA PRO A 58 3.24 -5.54 -13.66
C PRO A 58 4.05 -5.92 -14.90
N VAL A 59 5.27 -5.39 -15.05
CA VAL A 59 6.17 -5.70 -16.16
C VAL A 59 6.52 -7.18 -16.18
N ILE A 60 6.88 -7.76 -15.02
CA ILE A 60 7.18 -9.19 -14.92
C ILE A 60 5.95 -10.04 -15.24
N ILE A 61 4.76 -9.65 -14.76
CA ILE A 61 3.51 -10.37 -15.08
C ILE A 61 3.27 -10.37 -16.59
N GLU A 62 3.39 -9.21 -17.25
CA GLU A 62 3.22 -9.07 -18.69
C GLU A 62 4.24 -9.91 -19.47
N GLU A 63 5.51 -9.87 -19.10
CA GLU A 63 6.56 -10.71 -19.69
C GLU A 63 6.22 -12.20 -19.57
N VAL A 64 5.82 -12.67 -18.39
CA VAL A 64 5.47 -14.08 -18.15
C VAL A 64 4.23 -14.51 -18.95
N LEU A 65 3.27 -13.61 -19.11
CA LEU A 65 2.02 -13.89 -19.84
C LEU A 65 2.16 -13.76 -21.35
N SER A 66 3.21 -13.13 -21.86
CA SER A 66 3.41 -12.87 -23.29
C SER A 66 3.26 -14.11 -24.18
N ASP A 67 3.76 -15.26 -23.74
CA ASP A 67 3.66 -16.55 -24.44
C ASP A 67 2.26 -17.17 -24.45
N PHE A 68 1.33 -16.64 -23.64
CA PHE A 68 -0.01 -17.19 -23.43
C PHE A 68 -1.11 -16.29 -24.00
N ILE A 69 -0.73 -15.17 -24.61
CA ILE A 69 -1.64 -14.21 -25.24
C ILE A 69 -1.97 -14.66 -26.66
N ASN A 70 -3.26 -14.80 -26.95
CA ASN A 70 -3.80 -15.00 -28.29
C ASN A 70 -4.78 -13.85 -28.60
N GLY A 71 -4.27 -12.78 -29.22
CA GLY A 71 -5.04 -11.54 -29.40
C GLY A 71 -5.24 -10.82 -28.05
N GLU A 72 -6.50 -10.65 -27.62
CA GLU A 72 -6.84 -10.02 -26.34
C GLU A 72 -7.05 -11.04 -25.20
N VAL A 73 -7.01 -12.33 -25.52
CA VAL A 73 -7.33 -13.42 -24.58
C VAL A 73 -6.05 -14.10 -24.12
N ILE A 74 -5.88 -14.19 -22.80
CA ILE A 74 -4.84 -14.94 -22.12
C ILE A 74 -5.41 -16.31 -21.76
N THR A 75 -4.74 -17.37 -22.19
CA THR A 75 -5.07 -18.74 -21.79
C THR A 75 -3.85 -19.38 -21.15
N VAL A 76 -3.87 -19.53 -19.82
CA VAL A 76 -2.71 -20.02 -19.07
C VAL A 76 -3.13 -20.98 -17.96
N ASP A 77 -2.34 -22.04 -17.78
CA ASP A 77 -2.43 -22.89 -16.59
C ASP A 77 -1.82 -22.15 -15.39
N LEU A 78 -2.55 -22.06 -14.28
CA LEU A 78 -2.12 -21.25 -13.14
C LEU A 78 -0.86 -21.81 -12.45
N ASP A 79 -0.64 -23.12 -12.50
CA ASP A 79 0.56 -23.73 -11.91
C ASP A 79 1.78 -23.47 -12.81
N VAL A 80 1.59 -23.50 -14.15
CA VAL A 80 2.63 -23.10 -15.12
C VAL A 80 2.97 -21.61 -14.97
N PHE A 81 1.96 -20.74 -14.86
CA PHE A 81 2.16 -19.32 -14.62
C PHE A 81 2.95 -19.07 -13.33
N GLU A 82 2.54 -19.70 -12.22
CA GLU A 82 3.21 -19.52 -10.92
C GLU A 82 4.68 -19.98 -10.98
N SER A 83 4.95 -21.10 -11.66
CA SER A 83 6.32 -21.60 -11.88
C SER A 83 7.16 -20.59 -12.66
N ARG A 84 6.63 -20.05 -13.77
CA ARG A 84 7.33 -19.03 -14.57
C ARG A 84 7.52 -17.71 -13.82
N LEU A 85 6.54 -17.33 -13.02
CA LEU A 85 6.63 -16.16 -12.15
C LEU A 85 7.80 -16.31 -11.16
N ILE A 86 7.92 -17.47 -10.51
CA ILE A 86 9.03 -17.77 -9.60
C ILE A 86 10.37 -17.67 -10.35
N THR A 87 10.49 -18.33 -11.50
CA THR A 87 11.72 -18.27 -12.33
C THR A 87 12.07 -16.84 -12.77
N ALA A 88 11.07 -16.01 -13.10
CA ALA A 88 11.31 -14.62 -13.47
C ALA A 88 11.82 -13.74 -12.31
N HIS A 89 11.66 -14.22 -11.07
CA HIS A 89 12.22 -13.61 -9.85
C HIS A 89 13.57 -14.23 -9.46
N GLU A 90 14.20 -15.02 -10.32
CA GLU A 90 15.54 -15.57 -10.10
C GLU A 90 16.59 -14.90 -11.01
N PRO A 91 17.75 -14.49 -10.47
CA PRO A 91 18.11 -14.48 -9.05
C PRO A 91 17.43 -13.29 -8.32
N ILE A 92 16.97 -13.54 -7.09
CA ILE A 92 16.06 -12.64 -6.35
C ILE A 92 16.67 -11.27 -6.04
N ASP A 93 17.98 -11.20 -5.83
CA ASP A 93 18.77 -9.98 -5.55
C ASP A 93 18.80 -8.99 -6.71
N LYS A 94 18.57 -9.47 -7.95
CA LYS A 94 18.48 -8.62 -9.15
C LYS A 94 17.08 -8.04 -9.37
N ILE A 95 16.08 -8.58 -8.67
CA ILE A 95 14.67 -8.27 -8.91
C ILE A 95 14.06 -7.54 -7.70
N ILE A 96 14.47 -7.93 -6.50
CA ILE A 96 13.98 -7.39 -5.24
C ILE A 96 15.14 -6.82 -4.43
N LYS A 97 14.90 -5.66 -3.82
CA LYS A 97 15.76 -5.10 -2.77
C LYS A 97 15.07 -5.18 -1.40
N ALA A 98 15.83 -5.61 -0.40
CA ALA A 98 15.47 -5.56 1.01
C ALA A 98 15.78 -4.17 1.58
N LEU A 99 14.77 -3.31 1.64
CA LEU A 99 14.93 -1.91 2.03
C LEU A 99 14.14 -1.60 3.30
N CYS A 100 14.70 -0.76 4.17
CA CYS A 100 13.89 -0.13 5.21
C CYS A 100 12.87 0.81 4.55
N ARG A 101 11.74 1.03 5.24
CA ARG A 101 10.64 1.84 4.70
C ARG A 101 11.04 3.23 4.17
N PRO A 102 11.91 4.02 4.84
CA PRO A 102 12.38 5.30 4.29
C PRO A 102 13.13 5.14 2.96
N CYS A 103 14.05 4.17 2.87
CA CYS A 103 14.81 3.91 1.64
C CYS A 103 13.94 3.34 0.52
N HIS A 104 12.92 2.54 0.84
CA HIS A 104 11.97 2.02 -0.13
C HIS A 104 11.17 3.16 -0.78
N ILE A 105 10.63 4.08 0.02
CA ILE A 105 9.89 5.25 -0.49
C ILE A 105 10.80 6.11 -1.38
N GLN A 106 12.04 6.37 -0.96
CA GLN A 106 13.00 7.13 -1.76
C GLN A 106 13.30 6.43 -3.09
N TYR A 107 13.45 5.11 -3.06
CA TYR A 107 13.74 4.31 -4.25
C TYR A 107 12.60 4.34 -5.27
N ASP A 108 11.37 4.13 -4.81
CA ASP A 108 10.17 4.18 -5.66
C ASP A 108 10.00 5.55 -6.31
N ASN A 109 10.25 6.63 -5.56
CA ASN A 109 10.16 8.00 -6.06
C ASN A 109 11.28 8.36 -7.06
N SER A 110 12.45 7.73 -6.95
CA SER A 110 13.60 7.98 -7.83
C SER A 110 13.46 7.30 -9.21
N GLY A 111 12.56 6.32 -9.34
CA GLY A 111 12.34 5.55 -10.58
C GLY A 111 11.59 6.28 -11.70
N ASN A 112 11.12 7.51 -11.47
CA ASN A 112 10.31 8.28 -12.42
C ASN A 112 11.12 9.34 -13.21
N GLN A 113 12.45 9.30 -13.13
CA GLN A 113 13.35 10.13 -13.95
C GLN A 113 13.83 9.32 -15.16
N PRO A 114 13.60 9.78 -16.41
CA PRO A 114 14.24 9.17 -17.57
C PRO A 114 15.76 9.35 -17.43
N ARG A 115 16.50 8.24 -17.48
CA ARG A 115 17.97 8.25 -17.46
C ARG A 115 18.50 9.02 -18.67
N THR A 116 19.12 10.18 -18.43
CA THR A 116 20.11 10.76 -19.34
C THR A 116 21.46 10.79 -18.65
N THR A 117 22.41 10.11 -19.28
CA THR A 117 23.84 10.14 -18.97
C THR A 117 24.46 11.50 -19.27
N SER A 118 25.44 11.85 -18.44
CA SER A 118 26.57 12.77 -18.67
C SER A 118 26.42 14.24 -18.26
N SER A 119 27.24 14.57 -17.26
CA SER A 119 27.81 15.82 -16.79
C SER A 119 27.77 17.02 -17.75
N VAL A 120 27.25 18.17 -17.28
CA VAL A 120 27.88 19.51 -17.29
C VAL A 120 27.25 20.36 -16.17
N GLU A 121 28.10 21.08 -15.43
CA GLU A 121 27.76 22.06 -14.38
C GLU A 121 27.08 23.33 -14.95
N GLY A 122 26.15 23.93 -14.19
CA GLY A 122 25.64 25.28 -14.44
C GLY A 122 24.36 25.61 -13.64
N PRO A 123 24.14 26.88 -13.24
CA PRO A 123 23.83 27.21 -11.84
C PRO A 123 22.33 27.42 -11.51
N GLU A 124 22.11 27.44 -10.19
CA GLU A 124 20.91 27.73 -9.41
C GLU A 124 19.78 28.52 -10.10
N ALA A 125 18.58 27.95 -10.03
CA ALA A 125 17.34 28.71 -9.99
C ALA A 125 16.41 28.06 -8.97
N SER A 126 16.12 28.83 -7.92
CA SER A 126 15.15 28.54 -6.88
C SER A 126 13.74 28.33 -7.45
N GLN A 127 13.05 27.30 -6.96
CA GLN A 127 11.60 27.29 -6.78
C GLN A 127 11.19 26.14 -5.86
N ASP A 128 10.37 26.50 -4.88
CA ASP A 128 9.94 25.74 -3.71
C ASP A 128 9.65 24.26 -3.99
N GLU A 129 10.42 23.39 -3.33
CA GLU A 129 10.16 21.95 -3.27
C GLU A 129 8.85 21.70 -2.51
N VAL A 130 7.77 21.48 -3.25
CA VAL A 130 6.62 20.75 -2.71
C VAL A 130 7.08 19.33 -2.46
N ASN A 131 7.53 19.11 -1.23
CA ASN A 131 8.01 17.85 -0.71
C ASN A 131 6.85 16.83 -0.75
N ASN A 132 6.73 16.12 -1.86
CA ASN A 132 5.60 15.21 -2.12
C ASN A 132 5.82 13.90 -1.35
N CYS A 133 5.72 13.97 -0.03
CA CYS A 133 5.76 12.81 0.85
C CYS A 133 4.51 11.96 0.56
N ILE A 134 4.70 10.79 -0.07
CA ILE A 134 3.60 9.86 -0.33
C ILE A 134 3.08 9.34 1.01
N VAL A 135 1.99 9.91 1.48
CA VAL A 135 1.30 9.46 2.69
C VAL A 135 0.71 8.08 2.44
N THR A 136 1.01 7.11 3.30
CA THR A 136 0.44 5.75 3.21
C THR A 136 -0.81 5.58 4.09
N ASN A 137 -1.54 4.47 3.93
CA ASN A 137 -2.67 4.15 4.80
C ASN A 137 -2.25 4.01 6.27
N SER A 138 -1.06 3.46 6.52
CA SER A 138 -0.54 3.30 7.87
C SER A 138 -0.25 4.66 8.50
N ASP A 139 0.28 5.61 7.73
CA ASP A 139 0.56 6.96 8.22
C ASP A 139 -0.73 7.70 8.58
N ILE A 140 -1.77 7.60 7.74
CA ILE A 140 -3.10 8.16 8.04
C ILE A 140 -3.68 7.51 9.30
N THR A 141 -3.62 6.18 9.39
CA THR A 141 -4.18 5.44 10.52
C THR A 141 -3.47 5.81 11.83
N ASN A 142 -2.14 5.89 11.82
CA ASN A 142 -1.35 6.26 12.99
C ASN A 142 -1.57 7.72 13.38
N TYR A 143 -1.55 8.63 12.40
CA TYR A 143 -1.88 10.04 12.63
C TYR A 143 -3.26 10.19 13.29
N LEU A 144 -4.28 9.49 12.79
CA LEU A 144 -5.62 9.54 13.38
C LEU A 144 -5.64 9.00 14.80
N ARG A 145 -4.93 7.90 15.09
CA ARG A 145 -4.82 7.37 16.47
C ARG A 145 -4.19 8.36 17.43
N GLU A 146 -3.14 9.05 17.00
CA GLU A 146 -2.40 10.00 17.82
C GLU A 146 -3.17 11.32 18.02
N ASN A 147 -3.88 11.80 16.98
CA ASN A 147 -4.43 13.14 16.98
C ASN A 147 -5.92 13.19 17.34
N VAL A 148 -6.72 12.16 17.03
CA VAL A 148 -8.16 12.12 17.35
C VAL A 148 -8.48 12.39 18.83
N PRO A 149 -7.73 11.86 19.81
CA PRO A 149 -7.97 12.17 21.22
C PRO A 149 -7.94 13.66 21.58
N SER A 150 -7.15 14.45 20.85
CA SER A 150 -6.98 15.89 21.07
C SER A 150 -7.91 16.75 20.19
N LEU A 151 -8.75 16.14 19.35
CA LEU A 151 -9.62 16.89 18.45
C LEU A 151 -10.85 17.44 19.17
N PRO A 152 -11.29 18.67 18.83
CA PRO A 152 -12.60 19.18 19.21
C PRO A 152 -13.75 18.23 18.86
N SER A 153 -14.74 18.13 19.75
CA SER A 153 -15.85 17.17 19.63
C SER A 153 -16.66 17.32 18.34
N ASN A 154 -16.85 18.55 17.85
CA ASN A 154 -17.53 18.80 16.58
C ASN A 154 -16.83 18.13 15.40
N VAL A 155 -15.50 18.04 15.43
CA VAL A 155 -14.77 17.37 14.37
C VAL A 155 -14.79 15.86 14.51
N ILE A 156 -14.76 15.32 15.74
CA ILE A 156 -14.99 13.89 15.96
C ILE A 156 -16.37 13.48 15.42
N VAL A 157 -17.41 14.29 15.66
CA VAL A 157 -18.77 14.09 15.09
C VAL A 157 -18.73 14.10 13.56
N ASN A 158 -17.99 15.04 12.94
CA ASN A 158 -17.81 15.07 11.50
C ASN A 158 -17.13 13.79 10.96
N LEU A 159 -16.10 13.28 11.65
CA LEU A 159 -15.39 12.06 11.25
C LEU A 159 -16.22 10.78 11.41
N LEU A 160 -17.31 10.81 12.20
CA LEU A 160 -18.31 9.74 12.30
C LEU A 160 -19.35 9.79 11.17
N SER A 161 -19.46 10.91 10.45
CA SER A 161 -20.43 11.07 9.36
C SER A 161 -19.85 10.61 8.03
N ALA A 162 -20.44 9.57 7.43
CA ALA A 162 -20.07 9.10 6.10
C ALA A 162 -20.29 10.18 5.01
N GLU A 163 -21.31 11.02 5.16
CA GLU A 163 -21.58 12.12 4.23
C GLU A 163 -20.48 13.18 4.27
N TYR A 164 -20.11 13.62 5.49
CA TYR A 164 -18.98 14.53 5.68
C TYR A 164 -17.71 13.92 5.11
N CYS A 165 -17.42 12.66 5.43
CA CYS A 165 -16.20 12.00 4.99
C CYS A 165 -16.16 11.81 3.46
N ARG A 166 -17.30 11.59 2.81
CA ARG A 166 -17.40 11.56 1.34
C ARG A 166 -17.08 12.91 0.73
N ARG A 167 -17.64 13.98 1.29
CA ARG A 167 -17.43 15.35 0.80
C ARG A 167 -16.00 15.83 0.98
N ILE A 168 -15.40 15.52 2.12
CA ILE A 168 -14.08 16.03 2.51
C ILE A 168 -12.94 15.13 2.03
N PHE A 169 -13.08 13.82 2.14
CA PHE A 169 -12.00 12.87 1.86
C PHE A 169 -12.25 11.97 0.63
N GLY A 170 -13.44 12.04 0.02
CA GLY A 170 -13.81 11.15 -1.09
C GLY A 170 -14.02 9.68 -0.68
N VAL A 171 -14.10 9.38 0.63
CA VAL A 171 -14.41 8.02 1.12
C VAL A 171 -15.90 7.85 1.36
N HIS A 172 -16.46 6.70 0.98
CA HIS A 172 -17.88 6.40 1.18
C HIS A 172 -18.22 5.88 2.59
N PHE A 173 -17.23 5.83 3.47
CA PHE A 173 -17.36 5.34 4.84
C PHE A 173 -16.97 6.45 5.81
N SER A 174 -17.48 6.39 7.03
CA SER A 174 -17.00 7.26 8.09
C SER A 174 -15.54 6.93 8.43
N VAL A 175 -14.73 7.95 8.67
CA VAL A 175 -13.32 7.77 9.05
C VAL A 175 -13.20 7.11 10.42
N LEU A 176 -14.10 7.48 11.34
CA LEU A 176 -14.26 6.84 12.62
C LEU A 176 -15.52 5.97 12.62
N LYS A 177 -15.47 4.86 13.35
CA LYS A 177 -16.63 4.01 13.63
C LYS A 177 -16.74 3.80 15.12
N GLU A 178 -17.82 4.27 15.72
CA GLU A 178 -18.07 4.05 17.15
C GLU A 178 -18.44 2.58 17.42
N THR A 179 -17.94 2.09 18.56
CA THR A 179 -18.17 0.73 19.06
C THR A 179 -18.44 0.76 20.56
N PRO A 180 -19.09 -0.28 21.13
CA PRO A 180 -19.18 -0.42 22.58
C PRO A 180 -17.80 -0.36 23.24
N LEU A 181 -17.74 0.32 24.39
CA LEU A 181 -16.51 0.39 25.19
C LEU A 181 -16.12 -1.02 25.67
N ASN A 182 -14.85 -1.38 25.55
CA ASN A 182 -14.31 -2.68 25.96
C ASN A 182 -14.91 -3.89 25.21
N ALA A 183 -15.43 -3.69 24.00
CA ALA A 183 -15.86 -4.79 23.14
C ALA A 183 -14.72 -5.80 22.89
N SER A 184 -15.05 -7.08 22.87
CA SER A 184 -14.15 -8.18 22.53
C SER A 184 -13.65 -8.08 21.08
N ILE A 185 -12.57 -8.79 20.75
CA ILE A 185 -12.01 -8.73 19.40
C ILE A 185 -12.96 -9.31 18.34
N GLU A 186 -13.78 -10.30 18.70
CA GLU A 186 -14.85 -10.85 17.87
C GLU A 186 -15.92 -9.79 17.58
N GLU A 187 -16.39 -9.08 18.61
CA GLU A 187 -17.36 -8.00 18.44
C GLU A 187 -16.79 -6.87 17.57
N LEU A 188 -15.54 -6.46 17.82
CA LEU A 188 -14.87 -5.45 17.01
C LEU A 188 -14.77 -5.83 15.53
N ARG A 189 -14.54 -7.11 15.22
CA ARG A 189 -14.52 -7.60 13.83
C ARG A 189 -15.88 -7.43 13.17
N GLU A 190 -16.97 -7.68 13.88
CA GLU A 190 -18.33 -7.50 13.35
C GLU A 190 -18.60 -6.02 13.06
N TYR A 191 -18.24 -5.09 13.96
CA TYR A 191 -18.38 -3.65 13.71
C TYR A 191 -17.47 -3.14 12.58
N ALA A 192 -16.29 -3.75 12.41
CA ALA A 192 -15.31 -3.33 11.41
C ALA A 192 -15.67 -3.79 9.99
N ARG A 193 -16.59 -4.75 9.81
CA ARG A 193 -16.85 -5.41 8.52
C ARG A 193 -17.96 -4.73 7.73
N ILE A 194 -17.74 -4.61 6.42
CA ILE A 194 -18.78 -4.35 5.43
C ILE A 194 -18.60 -5.36 4.31
N ASN A 195 -19.68 -6.09 3.99
CA ASN A 195 -19.69 -7.15 2.97
C ASN A 195 -18.58 -8.20 3.16
N GLY A 196 -18.34 -8.60 4.41
CA GLY A 196 -17.33 -9.61 4.77
C GLY A 196 -15.88 -9.11 4.86
N TYR A 197 -15.61 -7.83 4.60
CA TYR A 197 -14.25 -7.26 4.64
C TYR A 197 -14.13 -6.20 5.73
N ASN A 198 -13.03 -6.23 6.48
CA ASN A 198 -12.71 -5.19 7.46
C ASN A 198 -12.39 -3.87 6.74
N ARG A 199 -13.17 -2.83 7.04
CA ARG A 199 -12.93 -1.45 6.60
C ARG A 199 -12.22 -0.64 7.68
N TRP A 200 -12.50 -0.92 8.95
CA TRP A 200 -11.84 -0.30 10.09
C TRP A 200 -10.83 -1.25 10.76
N SER A 201 -9.81 -0.69 11.39
CA SER A 201 -8.83 -1.47 12.16
C SER A 201 -9.46 -1.94 13.45
N THR A 202 -9.38 -3.24 13.71
CA THR A 202 -9.77 -3.84 15.01
C THR A 202 -8.64 -3.76 16.04
N GLN A 203 -7.48 -3.25 15.65
CA GLN A 203 -6.31 -3.10 16.53
C GLN A 203 -6.23 -1.66 17.03
N ASN A 204 -5.90 -1.52 18.31
CA ASN A 204 -5.71 -0.24 19.00
C ASN A 204 -6.87 0.75 18.74
N PRO A 205 -8.09 0.44 19.22
CA PRO A 205 -9.20 1.39 19.20
C PRO A 205 -8.83 2.69 19.93
N ILE A 206 -9.38 3.80 19.48
CA ILE A 206 -9.19 5.11 20.10
C ILE A 206 -10.24 5.28 21.20
N ILE A 207 -9.84 5.72 22.39
CA ILE A 207 -10.75 6.05 23.48
C ILE A 207 -10.74 7.56 23.69
N VAL A 208 -11.91 8.20 23.58
CA VAL A 208 -12.08 9.65 23.82
C VAL A 208 -13.32 9.85 24.68
N ASN A 209 -13.17 10.48 25.85
CA ASN A 209 -14.27 10.78 26.78
C ASN A 209 -15.19 9.57 27.07
N GLY A 210 -14.59 8.38 27.28
CA GLY A 210 -15.32 7.14 27.56
C GLY A 210 -16.00 6.49 26.35
N ARG A 211 -15.80 7.01 25.13
CA ARG A 211 -16.30 6.43 23.87
C ARG A 211 -15.16 5.75 23.13
N GLN A 212 -15.45 4.63 22.45
CA GLN A 212 -14.46 3.83 21.73
C GLN A 212 -14.69 3.91 20.21
N PHE A 213 -13.62 4.13 19.45
CA PHE A 213 -13.69 4.33 18.00
C PHE A 213 -12.67 3.46 17.26
N LEU A 214 -13.09 2.87 16.14
CA LEU A 214 -12.23 2.23 15.16
C LEU A 214 -11.86 3.21 14.04
N VAL A 215 -10.71 2.98 13.42
CA VAL A 215 -10.14 3.87 12.39
C VAL A 215 -10.18 3.21 11.02
N LEU A 216 -10.65 3.94 10.01
CA LEU A 216 -10.68 3.47 8.62
C LEU A 216 -9.26 3.20 8.11
N THR A 217 -9.01 2.01 7.57
CA THR A 217 -7.68 1.60 7.09
C THR A 217 -7.52 1.69 5.58
N GLN A 218 -8.63 1.83 4.84
CA GLN A 218 -8.63 1.77 3.38
C GLN A 218 -8.71 3.18 2.77
N TRP A 219 -7.54 3.68 2.37
CA TRP A 219 -7.40 4.94 1.65
C TRP A 219 -6.79 4.70 0.27
N TYR A 220 -7.52 5.07 -0.79
CA TYR A 220 -6.99 5.11 -2.15
C TYR A 220 -6.22 6.41 -2.36
N GLU A 221 -5.31 6.44 -3.33
CA GLU A 221 -4.42 7.58 -3.62
C GLU A 221 -5.14 8.94 -3.60
N LYS A 222 -6.22 9.08 -4.38
CA LYS A 222 -7.04 10.30 -4.42
C LYS A 222 -7.57 10.74 -3.03
N ASN A 223 -7.92 9.78 -2.18
CA ASN A 223 -8.44 10.03 -0.84
C ASN A 223 -7.31 10.48 0.11
N ARG A 224 -6.09 9.96 -0.09
CA ARG A 224 -4.92 10.34 0.71
C ARG A 224 -4.54 11.79 0.45
N THR A 225 -4.56 12.23 -0.81
CA THR A 225 -4.32 13.64 -1.16
C THR A 225 -5.34 14.57 -0.49
N LEU A 226 -6.62 14.18 -0.46
CA LEU A 226 -7.65 14.95 0.24
C LEU A 226 -7.46 14.96 1.75
N PHE A 227 -7.00 13.84 2.33
CA PHE A 227 -6.67 13.76 3.74
C PHE A 227 -5.52 14.70 4.13
N VAL A 228 -4.46 14.78 3.32
CA VAL A 228 -3.33 15.70 3.56
C VAL A 228 -3.82 17.15 3.58
N LYS A 229 -4.63 17.55 2.61
CA LYS A 229 -5.22 18.90 2.58
C LYS A 229 -6.07 19.20 3.81
N TRP A 230 -6.89 18.23 4.24
CA TRP A 230 -7.69 18.38 5.46
C TRP A 230 -6.81 18.54 6.71
N LYS A 231 -5.72 17.76 6.80
CA LYS A 231 -4.76 17.84 7.90
C LYS A 231 -4.08 19.20 7.98
N GLU A 232 -3.73 19.80 6.85
CA GLU A 232 -3.08 21.13 6.78
C GLU A 232 -4.05 22.28 7.06
N SER A 233 -5.34 22.11 6.76
CA SER A 233 -6.37 23.15 6.90
C SER A 233 -6.85 23.38 8.35
N ARG A 234 -6.18 22.80 9.34
CA ARG A 234 -6.76 22.58 10.66
C ARG A 234 -5.83 22.88 11.81
#